data_AF-A0A059X5E2-F1
#
_entry.id   AF-A0A059X5E2-F1
#
_cell.length_a   1.000
_cell.length_b   1.000
_cell.length_c   1.000
_cell.angle_alpha   90.00
_cell.angle_beta   90.00
_cell.angle_gamma   90.00
#
_symmetry.space_group_name_H-M   'P 1'
#
loop_
_entity.id
_entity.type
_entity.pdbx_description
1 polymer ?
#
loop_
_entity_poly.entity_id
_entity_poly.type
_entity_poly.pdbx_seq_one_letter_code
_entity_poly.pdbx_strand_id
1 'polypeptide(L)'
;KEIEERRIGGSPIEQSTRYVFYDQKVDDKYRYYRPANIMASPLADDFVKTMDFCFDTYSSLIEPMKEYYQGLKSIDDAEYDINGDGIKEKYSDLKSEADQKAFRVTYNIDLKTKACDTLRSLLPIATQTNVGLFGNGRFFQTVISALYTSPYGEANDLGHKAFTETSKVIPAYVKRAKKSDYFIAIRESMQKVADELFGTLEPQAADAEIDLLDRGEEMVVERLKAESEFNASTLKDFQQDEVDNFTIACMLYPYTRHPFRQIRNVVRKLSQEHKEKIIAAYVGDRATRRDRPYRAFE
;
A
#
# COMPACT_ATOMS: atom_id res chain seq x y z
N LYS A 1 1.82 -0.76 4.12
CA LYS A 1 1.80 0.32 5.14
C LYS A 1 1.65 -0.28 6.54
N GLU A 2 2.76 -0.46 7.28
CA GLU A 2 2.80 -1.23 8.56
C GLU A 2 1.80 -0.77 9.64
N ILE A 3 1.53 0.53 9.72
CA ILE A 3 0.62 1.12 10.70
C ILE A 3 -0.84 1.08 10.21
N GLU A 4 -1.10 1.65 9.04
CA GLU A 4 -2.48 1.87 8.53
C GLU A 4 -3.18 0.57 8.07
N GLU A 5 -2.44 -0.51 7.82
CA GLU A 5 -3.03 -1.83 7.57
C GLU A 5 -3.79 -2.40 8.77
N ARG A 6 -3.58 -1.85 9.98
CA ARG A 6 -4.27 -2.26 11.20
C ARG A 6 -5.63 -1.56 11.35
N ARG A 7 -6.55 -1.88 10.45
CA ARG A 7 -7.82 -1.17 10.24
C ARG A 7 -8.84 -1.20 11.40
N ILE A 8 -8.68 -2.10 12.38
CA ILE A 8 -9.71 -2.32 13.41
C ILE A 8 -9.41 -1.48 14.65
N GLY A 9 -10.29 -0.50 14.92
CA GLY A 9 -10.29 0.27 16.16
C GLY A 9 -9.33 1.47 16.17
N GLY A 10 -8.77 1.84 15.02
CA GLY A 10 -7.98 3.05 14.83
C GLY A 10 -8.47 3.88 13.65
N SER A 11 -8.09 5.16 13.66
CA SER A 11 -8.43 6.17 12.66
C SER A 11 -7.18 6.98 12.35
N PRO A 12 -6.47 6.67 11.25
CA PRO A 12 -5.31 7.45 10.82
C PRO A 12 -5.73 8.71 10.06
N ILE A 13 -4.88 9.75 10.15
CA ILE A 13 -4.89 10.90 9.25
C ILE A 13 -3.45 11.17 8.79
N GLU A 14 -3.21 10.97 7.50
CA GLU A 14 -1.89 11.11 6.90
C GLU A 14 -1.77 12.41 6.10
N GLN A 15 -0.59 13.04 6.16
CA GLN A 15 -0.23 14.16 5.30
C GLN A 15 -0.24 13.73 3.83
N SER A 16 -1.12 14.35 3.04
CA SER A 16 -1.33 13.92 1.65
C SER A 16 -0.28 14.47 0.69
N THR A 17 0.32 13.56 -0.09
CA THR A 17 1.18 13.88 -1.25
C THR A 17 0.43 14.53 -2.42
N ARG A 18 -0.91 14.54 -2.40
CA ARG A 18 -1.74 15.18 -3.43
C ARG A 18 -1.95 16.67 -3.19
N TYR A 19 -1.70 17.15 -1.97
CA TYR A 19 -2.00 18.53 -1.57
C TYR A 19 -0.78 19.30 -1.04
N VAL A 20 0.30 18.60 -0.68
CA VAL A 20 1.49 19.19 -0.06
C VAL A 20 2.73 18.93 -0.90
N PHE A 21 3.56 19.96 -1.07
CA PHE A 21 4.87 19.83 -1.71
C PHE A 21 5.91 19.27 -0.74
N TYR A 22 6.79 18.44 -1.28
CA TYR A 22 7.90 17.79 -0.58
C TYR A 22 9.27 18.36 -1.00
N ASP A 23 9.29 19.65 -1.34
CA ASP A 23 10.43 20.42 -1.86
C ASP A 23 11.29 21.10 -0.78
N GLN A 24 10.77 21.18 0.46
CA GLN A 24 11.43 21.88 1.55
C GLN A 24 12.51 21.01 2.22
N LYS A 25 13.71 21.60 2.37
CA LYS A 25 14.84 21.05 3.13
C LYS A 25 14.80 21.51 4.59
N VAL A 26 15.24 20.64 5.50
CA VAL A 26 15.51 20.97 6.92
C VAL A 26 16.98 20.66 7.17
N ASP A 27 17.72 21.63 7.71
CA ASP A 27 19.19 21.53 7.88
C ASP A 27 19.91 21.09 6.59
N ASP A 28 19.52 21.71 5.48
CA ASP A 28 20.00 21.44 4.11
C ASP A 28 19.75 20.00 3.60
N LYS A 29 18.81 19.27 4.21
CA LYS A 29 18.46 17.90 3.83
C LYS A 29 16.99 17.75 3.47
N TYR A 30 16.71 16.99 2.42
CA TYR A 30 15.36 16.55 2.12
C TYR A 30 14.83 15.57 3.19
N ARG A 31 13.51 15.59 3.36
CA ARG A 31 12.77 14.80 4.35
C ARG A 31 12.50 13.38 3.82
N TYR A 32 13.55 12.57 3.79
CA TYR A 32 13.45 11.12 3.58
C TYR A 32 14.14 10.35 4.70
N TYR A 33 13.61 9.16 4.98
CA TYR A 33 14.14 8.22 5.95
C TYR A 33 15.47 7.66 5.45
N ARG A 34 16.45 7.59 6.36
CA ARG A 34 17.79 7.07 6.12
C ARG A 34 17.97 5.80 6.96
N PRO A 35 17.76 4.60 6.38
CA PRO A 35 17.83 3.35 7.13
C PRO A 35 19.23 3.14 7.71
N ALA A 36 19.33 2.87 9.01
CA ALA A 36 20.63 2.77 9.69
C ALA A 36 21.54 1.69 9.08
N ASN A 37 20.97 0.57 8.65
CA ASN A 37 21.71 -0.51 7.98
C ASN A 37 22.26 -0.10 6.60
N ILE A 38 21.53 0.73 5.84
CA ILE A 38 22.03 1.26 4.56
C ILE A 38 23.11 2.30 4.81
N MET A 39 22.91 3.20 5.77
CA MET A 39 23.89 4.25 6.11
C MET A 39 25.20 3.70 6.68
N ALA A 40 25.17 2.50 7.28
CA ALA A 40 26.36 1.80 7.75
C ALA A 40 27.02 0.92 6.66
N SER A 41 26.48 0.89 5.45
CA SER A 41 26.95 0.04 4.34
C SER A 41 27.70 0.86 3.27
N PRO A 42 28.42 0.19 2.35
CA PRO A 42 29.02 0.85 1.19
C PRO A 42 28.02 1.55 0.25
N LEU A 43 26.72 1.26 0.37
CA LEU A 43 25.66 1.87 -0.45
C LEU A 43 25.16 3.22 0.10
N ALA A 44 25.70 3.71 1.22
CA ALA A 44 25.22 4.91 1.87
C ALA A 44 25.23 6.14 0.95
N ASP A 45 26.36 6.39 0.29
CA ASP A 45 26.54 7.55 -0.59
C ASP A 45 25.65 7.44 -1.83
N ASP A 46 25.60 6.26 -2.45
CA ASP A 46 24.74 6.01 -3.61
C ASP A 46 23.26 6.16 -3.28
N PHE A 47 22.83 5.71 -2.09
CA PHE A 47 21.47 5.89 -1.60
C PHE A 47 21.15 7.38 -1.45
N VAL A 48 21.98 8.15 -0.74
CA VAL A 48 21.77 9.59 -0.53
C VAL A 48 21.72 10.33 -1.85
N LYS A 49 22.69 10.08 -2.75
CA LYS A 49 22.74 10.69 -4.07
C LYS A 49 21.49 10.39 -4.90
N THR A 50 21.02 9.14 -4.87
CA THR A 50 19.81 8.74 -5.61
C THR A 50 18.56 9.40 -5.03
N MET A 51 18.42 9.44 -3.71
CA MET A 51 17.29 10.10 -3.06
C MET A 51 17.30 11.61 -3.35
N ASP A 52 18.44 12.28 -3.18
CA ASP A 52 18.57 13.71 -3.47
C ASP A 52 18.26 14.01 -4.94
N PHE A 53 18.73 13.20 -5.88
CA PHE A 53 18.36 13.32 -7.30
C PHE A 53 16.85 13.23 -7.54
N CYS A 54 16.14 12.28 -6.89
CA CYS A 54 14.68 12.17 -7.00
C CYS A 54 13.99 13.43 -6.46
N PHE A 55 14.42 13.95 -5.31
CA PHE A 55 13.83 15.14 -4.70
C PHE A 55 14.16 16.43 -5.45
N ASP A 56 15.38 16.59 -5.96
CA ASP A 56 15.78 17.72 -6.80
C ASP A 56 14.95 17.73 -8.09
N THR A 57 14.83 16.57 -8.74
CA THR A 57 14.01 16.40 -9.94
C THR A 57 12.55 16.77 -9.65
N TYR A 58 11.96 16.19 -8.60
CA TYR A 58 10.60 16.53 -8.15
C TYR A 58 10.44 18.04 -7.93
N SER A 59 11.35 18.67 -7.20
CA SER A 59 11.28 20.09 -6.82
C SER A 59 11.38 21.00 -8.05
N SER A 60 12.30 20.70 -8.97
CA SER A 60 12.50 21.47 -10.20
C SER A 60 11.30 21.46 -11.14
N LEU A 61 10.47 20.42 -11.06
CA LEU A 61 9.31 20.23 -11.93
C LEU A 61 8.01 20.82 -11.37
N ILE A 62 7.99 21.32 -10.13
CA ILE A 62 6.77 21.88 -9.52
C ILE A 62 6.19 23.04 -10.32
N GLU A 63 6.99 24.09 -10.58
CA GLU A 63 6.50 25.25 -11.33
C GLU A 63 6.26 24.94 -12.81
N PRO A 64 7.14 24.23 -13.54
CA PRO A 64 6.86 23.79 -14.91
C PRO A 64 5.55 22.98 -15.04
N MET A 65 5.26 22.11 -14.07
CA MET A 65 4.03 21.33 -14.09
C MET A 65 2.79 22.18 -13.82
N LYS A 66 2.88 23.19 -12.95
CA LYS A 66 1.79 24.15 -12.73
C LYS A 66 1.52 24.97 -13.99
N GLU A 67 2.58 25.46 -14.65
CA GLU A 67 2.47 26.20 -15.92
C GLU A 67 1.84 25.33 -17.03
N TYR A 68 2.23 24.06 -17.11
CA TYR A 68 1.62 23.10 -18.03
C TYR A 68 0.11 22.97 -17.82
N TYR A 69 -0.33 22.74 -16.58
CA TYR A 69 -1.76 22.63 -16.27
C TYR A 69 -2.53 23.95 -16.45
N GLN A 70 -1.88 25.09 -16.20
CA GLN A 70 -2.42 26.41 -16.50
C GLN A 70 -2.63 26.59 -18.00
N GLY A 71 -1.72 26.09 -18.84
CA GLY A 71 -1.86 26.10 -20.30
C GLY A 71 -3.00 25.20 -20.81
N LEU A 72 -3.29 24.09 -20.12
CA LEU A 72 -4.41 23.20 -20.45
C LEU A 72 -5.77 23.77 -20.04
N LYS A 73 -5.82 24.50 -18.92
CA LYS A 73 -7.04 25.12 -18.39
C LYS A 73 -6.69 26.50 -17.83
N SER A 74 -6.92 27.52 -18.64
CA SER A 74 -6.71 28.91 -18.24
C SER A 74 -7.68 29.31 -17.12
N ILE A 75 -7.41 30.44 -16.46
CA ILE A 75 -8.31 30.98 -15.43
C ILE A 75 -9.68 31.37 -16.02
N ASP A 76 -9.72 31.79 -17.28
CA ASP A 76 -10.93 32.24 -17.97
C ASP A 76 -11.83 31.07 -18.40
N ASP A 77 -11.22 29.92 -18.73
CA ASP A 77 -11.94 28.69 -19.05
C ASP A 77 -12.35 27.89 -17.80
N ALA A 78 -11.88 28.32 -16.63
CA ALA A 78 -12.14 27.61 -15.40
C ALA A 78 -13.53 27.92 -14.82
N GLU A 79 -14.11 26.88 -14.23
CA GLU A 79 -15.40 26.94 -13.54
C GLU A 79 -15.25 26.25 -12.19
N TYR A 80 -15.60 26.96 -11.11
CA TYR A 80 -15.56 26.45 -9.74
C TYR A 80 -16.78 26.89 -8.96
N ASP A 81 -17.19 26.03 -8.02
CA ASP A 81 -18.08 26.41 -6.93
C ASP A 81 -17.21 27.01 -5.81
N ILE A 82 -17.27 28.33 -5.66
CA ILE A 82 -16.45 29.09 -4.71
C ILE A 82 -17.14 29.30 -3.36
N ASN A 83 -18.46 29.08 -3.29
CA ASN A 83 -19.30 29.38 -2.12
C ASN A 83 -19.89 28.12 -1.47
N GLY A 84 -19.77 26.95 -2.10
CA GLY A 84 -20.28 25.67 -1.64
C GLY A 84 -21.78 25.47 -1.86
N ASP A 85 -22.40 26.22 -2.78
CA ASP A 85 -23.83 26.16 -3.09
C ASP A 85 -24.17 25.18 -4.22
N GLY A 86 -23.14 24.53 -4.80
CA GLY A 86 -23.25 23.60 -5.91
C GLY A 86 -23.27 24.26 -7.29
N ILE A 87 -23.21 25.59 -7.37
CA ILE A 87 -23.21 26.36 -8.62
C ILE A 87 -21.77 26.67 -9.01
N LYS A 88 -21.38 26.31 -10.23
CA LYS A 88 -20.06 26.67 -10.76
C LYS A 88 -20.15 27.99 -11.51
N GLU A 89 -19.25 28.90 -11.19
CA GLU A 89 -19.15 30.21 -11.83
C GLU A 89 -17.84 30.30 -12.60
N LYS A 90 -17.79 31.14 -13.64
CA LYS A 90 -16.54 31.50 -14.33
C LYS A 90 -15.93 32.75 -13.73
N TYR A 91 -14.61 32.89 -13.85
CA TYR A 91 -13.92 34.09 -13.38
C TYR A 91 -14.49 35.38 -14.01
N SER A 92 -14.87 35.34 -15.30
CA SER A 92 -15.45 36.46 -16.04
C SER A 92 -16.79 36.95 -15.48
N ASP A 93 -17.53 36.08 -14.79
CA ASP A 93 -18.89 36.35 -14.33
C ASP A 93 -18.91 36.99 -12.93
N LEU A 94 -17.77 36.95 -12.23
CA LEU A 94 -17.60 37.43 -10.87
C LEU A 94 -17.41 38.94 -10.81
N LYS A 95 -18.28 39.62 -10.06
CA LYS A 95 -18.27 41.08 -9.90
C LYS A 95 -17.60 41.57 -8.63
N SER A 96 -17.59 40.75 -7.58
CA SER A 96 -17.02 41.08 -6.28
C SER A 96 -15.53 40.75 -6.24
N GLU A 97 -14.71 41.64 -5.65
CA GLU A 97 -13.29 41.35 -5.41
C GLU A 97 -13.09 40.14 -4.49
N ALA A 98 -13.99 39.94 -3.53
CA ALA A 98 -13.95 38.80 -2.61
C ALA A 98 -14.11 37.48 -3.38
N ASP A 99 -15.08 37.42 -4.29
CA ASP A 99 -15.38 36.23 -5.08
C ASP A 99 -14.25 35.94 -6.08
N GLN A 100 -13.74 36.97 -6.75
CA GLN A 100 -12.57 36.84 -7.63
C GLN A 100 -11.32 36.34 -6.89
N LYS A 101 -11.13 36.78 -5.64
CA LYS A 101 -10.04 36.28 -4.79
C LYS A 101 -10.26 34.82 -4.41
N ALA A 102 -11.48 34.45 -3.98
CA ALA A 102 -11.83 33.07 -3.66
C ALA A 102 -11.61 32.15 -4.87
N PHE A 103 -12.06 32.58 -6.05
CA PHE A 103 -11.84 31.87 -7.31
C PHE A 103 -10.36 31.64 -7.62
N ARG A 104 -9.52 32.69 -7.53
CA ARG A 104 -8.07 32.57 -7.74
C ARG A 104 -7.42 31.57 -6.76
N VAL A 105 -7.86 31.56 -5.51
CA VAL A 105 -7.37 30.60 -4.52
C VAL A 105 -7.74 29.17 -4.92
N THR A 106 -9.00 28.93 -5.27
CA THR A 106 -9.47 27.60 -5.73
C THR A 106 -8.76 27.15 -7.00
N TYR A 107 -8.58 28.06 -7.98
CA TYR A 107 -7.83 27.78 -9.21
C TYR A 107 -6.39 27.38 -8.92
N ASN A 108 -5.68 28.14 -8.09
CA ASN A 108 -4.31 27.83 -7.71
C ASN A 108 -4.19 26.51 -6.92
N ILE A 109 -5.19 26.18 -6.09
CA ILE A 109 -5.28 24.88 -5.41
C ILE A 109 -5.48 23.76 -6.44
N ASP A 110 -6.38 23.91 -7.41
CA ASP A 110 -6.60 22.93 -8.47
C ASP A 110 -5.30 22.66 -9.25
N LEU A 111 -4.62 23.71 -9.72
CA LEU A 111 -3.32 23.59 -10.39
C LEU A 111 -2.27 22.90 -9.52
N LYS A 112 -2.15 23.31 -8.26
CA LYS A 112 -1.25 22.69 -7.28
C LYS A 112 -1.55 21.21 -7.12
N THR A 113 -2.82 20.82 -6.96
CA THR A 113 -3.19 19.43 -6.72
C THR A 113 -2.92 18.54 -7.91
N LYS A 114 -3.17 19.02 -9.14
CA LYS A 114 -2.81 18.31 -10.36
C LYS A 114 -1.30 18.15 -10.50
N ALA A 115 -0.53 19.20 -10.24
CA ALA A 115 0.93 19.11 -10.24
C ALA A 115 1.43 18.10 -9.21
N CYS A 116 0.93 18.15 -7.97
CA CYS A 116 1.25 17.16 -6.94
C CYS A 116 0.89 15.73 -7.36
N ASP A 117 -0.30 15.51 -7.91
CA ASP A 117 -0.80 14.17 -8.26
C ASP A 117 0.02 13.52 -9.38
N THR A 118 0.57 14.33 -10.29
CA THR A 118 1.48 13.87 -11.35
C THR A 118 2.90 13.66 -10.83
N LEU A 119 3.44 14.63 -10.09
CA LEU A 119 4.83 14.60 -9.64
C LEU A 119 5.09 13.60 -8.50
N ARG A 120 4.07 13.22 -7.71
CA ARG A 120 4.24 12.28 -6.60
C ARG A 120 4.81 10.92 -7.00
N SER A 121 4.72 10.55 -8.28
CA SER A 121 5.33 9.33 -8.82
C SER A 121 6.87 9.34 -8.76
N LEU A 122 7.48 10.53 -8.64
CA LEU A 122 8.92 10.71 -8.47
C LEU A 122 9.36 10.64 -7.00
N LEU A 123 8.42 10.70 -6.05
CA LEU A 123 8.74 10.64 -4.62
C LEU A 123 9.09 9.19 -4.24
N PRO A 124 10.30 8.93 -3.70
CA PRO A 124 10.68 7.59 -3.29
C PRO A 124 9.88 7.16 -2.06
N ILE A 125 9.76 5.84 -1.85
CA ILE A 125 9.08 5.28 -0.66
C ILE A 125 9.70 5.72 0.67
N ALA A 126 10.97 6.15 0.65
CA ALA A 126 11.65 6.70 1.81
C ALA A 126 11.15 8.11 2.20
N THR A 127 10.32 8.76 1.38
CA THR A 127 9.75 10.08 1.69
C THR A 127 9.05 10.05 3.05
N GLN A 128 9.48 10.92 3.97
CA GLN A 128 8.88 11.00 5.29
C GLN A 128 7.50 11.63 5.21
N THR A 129 6.58 11.08 5.97
CA THR A 129 5.19 11.55 6.07
C THR A 129 4.84 11.75 7.55
N ASN A 130 3.82 12.56 7.79
CA ASN A 130 3.25 12.73 9.13
C ASN A 130 1.91 12.01 9.20
N VAL A 131 1.75 11.15 10.20
CA VAL A 131 0.51 10.41 10.45
C VAL A 131 0.03 10.69 11.86
N GLY A 132 -1.16 11.27 11.98
CA GLY A 132 -1.93 11.31 13.23
C GLY A 132 -2.68 9.99 13.40
N LEU A 133 -2.69 9.43 14.61
CA LEU A 133 -3.37 8.18 14.91
C LEU A 133 -4.28 8.36 16.12
N PHE A 134 -5.57 8.09 15.93
CA PHE A 134 -6.52 7.88 17.02
C PHE A 134 -6.87 6.41 17.13
N GLY A 135 -7.14 5.90 18.33
CA GLY A 135 -7.61 4.54 18.51
C GLY A 135 -7.79 4.12 19.96
N ASN A 136 -8.43 2.98 20.18
CA ASN A 136 -8.61 2.42 21.52
C ASN A 136 -7.38 1.62 21.98
N GLY A 137 -7.33 1.26 23.27
CA GLY A 137 -6.18 0.53 23.83
C GLY A 137 -5.88 -0.82 23.16
N ARG A 138 -6.91 -1.52 22.64
CA ARG A 138 -6.73 -2.79 21.91
C ARG A 138 -6.08 -2.56 20.54
N PHE A 139 -6.46 -1.48 19.86
CA PHE A 139 -5.80 -1.06 18.62
C PHE A 139 -4.31 -0.78 18.87
N PHE A 140 -3.97 0.05 19.85
CA PHE A 140 -2.56 0.36 20.15
C PHE A 140 -1.77 -0.89 20.55
N GLN A 141 -2.33 -1.77 21.39
CA GLN A 141 -1.66 -3.04 21.73
C GLN A 141 -1.37 -3.88 20.46
N THR A 142 -2.30 -3.91 19.51
CA THR A 142 -2.17 -4.69 18.26
C THR A 142 -1.15 -4.08 17.32
N VAL A 143 -1.19 -2.75 17.10
CA VAL A 143 -0.22 -2.03 16.27
C VAL A 143 1.18 -2.16 16.85
N ILE A 144 1.37 -1.95 18.15
CA ILE A 144 2.68 -2.07 18.78
C ILE A 144 3.23 -3.50 18.64
N SER A 145 2.43 -4.53 18.89
CA SER A 145 2.87 -5.93 18.66
C SER A 145 3.25 -6.17 17.20
N ALA A 146 2.48 -5.65 16.24
CA ALA A 146 2.80 -5.77 14.83
C ALA A 146 4.11 -5.06 14.47
N LEU A 147 4.31 -3.84 14.96
CA LEU A 147 5.53 -3.06 14.76
C LEU A 147 6.77 -3.75 15.34
N TYR A 148 6.67 -4.35 16.53
CA TYR A 148 7.74 -5.19 17.11
C TYR A 148 8.03 -6.48 16.33
N THR A 149 7.08 -6.93 15.51
CA THR A 149 7.17 -8.17 14.72
C THR A 149 7.57 -7.90 13.26
N SER A 150 7.52 -6.64 12.82
CA SER A 150 7.95 -6.22 11.49
C SER A 150 9.45 -6.49 11.32
N PRO A 151 9.91 -6.88 10.10
CA PRO A 151 11.33 -7.08 9.84
C PRO A 151 12.06 -5.73 9.63
N TYR A 152 11.33 -4.62 9.56
CA TYR A 152 11.88 -3.31 9.27
C TYR A 152 12.29 -2.58 10.55
N GLY A 153 13.53 -2.12 10.60
CA GLY A 153 14.07 -1.35 11.73
C GLY A 153 13.24 -0.11 12.05
N GLU A 154 12.80 0.63 11.03
CA GLU A 154 11.93 1.79 11.19
C GLU A 154 10.63 1.47 11.95
N ALA A 155 9.97 0.37 11.57
CA ALA A 155 8.75 -0.07 12.22
C ALA A 155 9.01 -0.47 13.67
N ASN A 156 10.11 -1.17 13.95
CA ASN A 156 10.51 -1.54 15.30
C ASN A 156 10.74 -0.28 16.16
N ASP A 157 11.47 0.72 15.65
CA ASP A 157 11.75 1.98 16.35
C ASP A 157 10.46 2.75 16.67
N LEU A 158 9.54 2.84 15.71
CA LEU A 158 8.22 3.43 15.91
C LEU A 158 7.41 2.65 16.95
N GLY A 159 7.50 1.32 16.97
CA GLY A 159 6.89 0.47 17.98
C GLY A 159 7.37 0.77 19.39
N HIS A 160 8.68 0.94 19.58
CA HIS A 160 9.28 1.27 20.89
C HIS A 160 8.85 2.66 21.37
N LYS A 161 8.87 3.66 20.47
CA LYS A 161 8.40 5.03 20.78
C LYS A 161 6.93 5.03 21.16
N ALA A 162 6.08 4.36 20.36
CA ALA A 162 4.66 4.24 20.63
C ALA A 162 4.37 3.53 21.96
N PHE A 163 5.06 2.42 22.25
CA PHE A 163 4.92 1.71 23.53
C PHE A 163 5.34 2.58 24.71
N THR A 164 6.45 3.32 24.59
CA THR A 164 6.96 4.20 25.64
C THR A 164 5.95 5.29 25.99
N GLU A 165 5.43 6.00 25.00
CA GLU A 165 4.47 7.09 25.24
C GLU A 165 3.10 6.58 25.68
N THR A 166 2.58 5.52 25.05
CA THR A 166 1.27 4.95 25.45
C THR A 166 1.31 4.30 26.83
N SER A 167 2.45 3.74 27.26
CA SER A 167 2.61 3.17 28.61
C SER A 167 2.49 4.22 29.72
N LYS A 168 2.73 5.51 29.43
CA LYS A 168 2.55 6.59 30.41
C LYS A 168 1.07 6.89 30.67
N VAL A 169 0.19 6.62 29.71
CA VAL A 169 -1.23 7.04 29.73
C VAL A 169 -2.19 5.86 29.86
N ILE A 170 -1.95 4.77 29.13
CA ILE A 170 -2.84 3.58 29.06
C ILE A 170 -2.10 2.25 29.35
N PRO A 171 -1.25 2.15 30.39
CA PRO A 171 -0.36 1.00 30.61
C PRO A 171 -1.10 -0.34 30.68
N ALA A 172 -2.27 -0.39 31.32
CA ALA A 172 -3.05 -1.62 31.48
C ALA A 172 -3.48 -2.24 30.13
N TYR A 173 -3.66 -1.40 29.09
CA TYR A 173 -4.09 -1.83 27.76
C TYR A 173 -2.94 -2.21 26.84
N VAL A 174 -1.76 -1.55 26.97
CA VAL A 174 -0.63 -1.79 26.07
C VAL A 174 0.41 -2.76 26.63
N LYS A 175 0.41 -3.04 27.94
CA LYS A 175 1.42 -3.89 28.61
C LYS A 175 1.64 -5.29 28.03
N ARG A 176 0.70 -5.81 27.24
CA ARG A 176 0.81 -7.13 26.59
C ARG A 176 1.34 -7.05 25.15
N ALA A 177 1.63 -5.85 24.65
CA ALA A 177 2.24 -5.70 23.35
C ALA A 177 3.63 -6.34 23.36
N LYS A 178 3.88 -7.23 22.41
CA LYS A 178 5.13 -7.99 22.32
C LYS A 178 5.37 -8.48 20.90
N LYS A 179 6.63 -8.78 20.61
CA LYS A 179 7.03 -9.51 19.41
C LYS A 179 6.32 -10.87 19.35
N SER A 180 5.91 -11.27 18.15
CA SER A 180 5.21 -12.55 17.91
C SER A 180 6.09 -13.49 17.11
N ASP A 181 6.62 -14.52 17.77
CA ASP A 181 7.41 -15.57 17.12
C ASP A 181 6.57 -16.38 16.12
N TYR A 182 5.28 -16.53 16.39
CA TYR A 182 4.31 -17.16 15.48
C TYR A 182 4.27 -16.48 14.10
N PHE A 183 4.11 -15.15 14.06
CA PHE A 183 4.05 -14.43 12.79
C PHE A 183 5.40 -14.35 12.08
N ILE A 184 6.51 -14.43 12.81
CA ILE A 184 7.86 -14.51 12.25
C ILE A 184 8.07 -15.86 11.59
N ALA A 185 7.73 -16.95 12.28
CA ALA A 185 7.83 -18.31 11.75
C ALA A 185 6.98 -18.50 10.48
N ILE A 186 5.75 -17.95 10.45
CA ILE A 186 4.93 -17.95 9.24
C ILE A 186 5.62 -17.20 8.10
N ARG A 187 6.13 -15.98 8.35
CA ARG A 187 6.82 -15.18 7.32
C ARG A 187 8.00 -15.94 6.73
N GLU A 188 8.85 -16.54 7.59
CA GLU A 188 10.00 -17.32 7.16
C GLU A 188 9.61 -18.58 6.37
N SER A 189 8.57 -19.27 6.83
CA SER A 189 8.08 -20.50 6.16
C SER A 189 7.45 -20.18 4.81
N MET A 190 6.63 -19.14 4.75
CA MET A 190 6.02 -18.68 3.51
C MET A 190 7.04 -18.13 2.51
N GLN A 191 8.07 -17.42 2.97
CA GLN A 191 9.16 -16.97 2.10
C GLN A 191 9.89 -18.17 1.48
N LYS A 192 10.21 -19.20 2.27
CA LYS A 192 10.84 -20.43 1.74
C LYS A 192 9.98 -21.11 0.67
N VAL A 193 8.68 -21.26 0.94
CA VAL A 193 7.73 -21.85 -0.02
C VAL A 193 7.61 -20.99 -1.29
N ALA A 194 7.57 -19.67 -1.15
CA ALA A 194 7.55 -18.75 -2.27
C ALA A 194 8.84 -18.86 -3.10
N ASP A 195 10.01 -18.88 -2.47
CA ASP A 195 11.30 -19.00 -3.14
C ASP A 195 11.45 -20.36 -3.86
N GLU A 196 10.96 -21.44 -3.26
CA GLU A 196 10.91 -22.78 -3.89
C GLU A 196 10.08 -22.79 -5.18
N LEU A 197 8.94 -22.08 -5.19
CA LEU A 197 8.00 -22.10 -6.32
C LEU A 197 8.30 -21.04 -7.39
N PHE A 198 8.85 -19.90 -6.99
CA PHE A 198 8.95 -18.70 -7.81
C PHE A 198 10.37 -18.14 -7.92
N GLY A 199 11.33 -18.58 -7.10
CA GLY A 199 12.66 -17.96 -7.03
C GLY A 199 13.49 -18.06 -8.32
N THR A 200 13.20 -19.03 -9.19
CA THR A 200 13.83 -19.21 -10.51
C THR A 200 12.92 -18.84 -11.67
N LEU A 201 11.66 -18.47 -11.38
CA LEU A 201 10.70 -18.10 -12.38
C LEU A 201 10.84 -16.61 -12.68
N GLU A 202 10.84 -16.24 -13.95
CA GLU A 202 10.81 -14.82 -14.32
C GLU A 202 9.39 -14.26 -14.15
N PRO A 203 9.21 -13.08 -13.53
CA PRO A 203 7.95 -12.38 -13.51
C PRO A 203 7.46 -12.08 -14.93
N GLN A 204 6.25 -12.53 -15.25
CA GLN A 204 5.63 -12.20 -16.53
C GLN A 204 5.36 -10.71 -16.61
N ALA A 205 5.67 -10.11 -17.76
CA ALA A 205 5.25 -8.76 -18.05
C ALA A 205 3.71 -8.69 -18.07
N ALA A 206 3.15 -7.55 -17.68
CA ALA A 206 1.72 -7.35 -17.81
C ALA A 206 1.33 -7.34 -19.30
N ASP A 207 0.39 -8.21 -19.69
CA ASP A 207 -0.12 -8.28 -21.07
C ASP A 207 -0.95 -7.04 -21.46
N ALA A 208 -1.42 -6.29 -20.47
CA ALA A 208 -2.22 -5.08 -20.63
C ALA A 208 -1.85 -4.03 -19.57
N GLU A 209 -2.14 -2.77 -19.87
CA GLU A 209 -1.99 -1.65 -18.92
C GLU A 209 -2.85 -1.85 -17.66
N ILE A 210 -4.02 -2.50 -17.81
CA ILE A 210 -4.95 -2.80 -16.74
C ILE A 210 -5.23 -4.31 -16.70
N ASP A 211 -4.89 -4.94 -15.59
CA ASP A 211 -5.23 -6.32 -15.29
C ASP A 211 -6.41 -6.36 -14.30
N LEU A 212 -7.59 -6.74 -14.80
CA LEU A 212 -8.75 -6.99 -13.96
C LEU A 212 -8.70 -8.43 -13.42
N LEU A 213 -8.64 -8.56 -12.10
CA LEU A 213 -8.68 -9.85 -11.42
C LEU A 213 -10.09 -10.43 -11.43
N ASP A 214 -10.24 -11.60 -12.05
CA ASP A 214 -11.45 -12.41 -11.98
C ASP A 214 -11.46 -13.27 -10.70
N ARG A 215 -12.60 -13.92 -10.42
CA ARG A 215 -12.69 -14.96 -9.38
C ARG A 215 -12.53 -16.37 -9.95
N GLY A 216 -11.98 -16.49 -11.17
CA GLY A 216 -11.78 -17.73 -11.90
C GLY A 216 -12.87 -18.06 -12.90
N GLU A 217 -13.83 -17.15 -13.15
CA GLU A 217 -14.90 -17.37 -14.13
C GLU A 217 -14.36 -17.74 -15.51
N GLU A 218 -13.28 -17.10 -15.96
CA GLU A 218 -12.68 -17.40 -17.27
C GLU A 218 -12.15 -18.84 -17.33
N MET A 219 -11.45 -19.28 -16.28
CA MET A 219 -10.90 -20.63 -16.19
C MET A 219 -11.99 -21.69 -16.03
N VAL A 220 -13.05 -21.40 -15.27
CA VAL A 220 -14.22 -22.30 -15.17
C VAL A 220 -14.85 -22.48 -16.55
N VAL A 221 -15.05 -21.41 -17.31
CA VAL A 221 -15.60 -21.48 -18.67
C VAL A 221 -14.69 -22.28 -19.60
N GLU A 222 -13.37 -22.07 -19.52
CA GLU A 222 -12.39 -22.83 -20.32
C GLU A 222 -12.46 -24.34 -20.01
N ARG A 223 -12.48 -24.70 -18.73
CA ARG A 223 -12.60 -26.10 -18.30
C ARG A 223 -13.91 -26.74 -18.74
N LEU A 224 -15.04 -26.03 -18.62
CA LEU A 224 -16.34 -26.54 -19.07
C LEU A 224 -16.40 -26.76 -20.58
N LYS A 225 -15.70 -25.95 -21.39
CA LYS A 225 -15.60 -26.15 -22.84
C LYS A 225 -14.77 -27.38 -23.21
N ALA A 226 -13.83 -27.78 -22.35
CA ALA A 226 -13.01 -28.97 -22.55
C ALA A 226 -13.74 -30.27 -22.16
N GLU A 227 -14.80 -30.18 -21.36
CA GLU A 227 -15.63 -31.33 -20.99
C GLU A 227 -16.62 -31.68 -22.11
N SER A 228 -16.67 -32.96 -22.48
CA SER A 228 -17.62 -33.46 -23.48
C SER A 228 -19.08 -33.36 -23.01
N GLU A 229 -19.31 -33.55 -21.71
CA GLU A 229 -20.60 -33.35 -21.03
C GLU A 229 -20.32 -32.82 -19.62
N PHE A 230 -21.11 -31.86 -19.16
CA PHE A 230 -21.01 -31.32 -17.80
C PHE A 230 -22.40 -31.09 -17.20
N ASN A 231 -22.46 -31.07 -15.88
CA ASN A 231 -23.69 -30.84 -15.13
C ASN A 231 -23.46 -29.83 -13.99
N ALA A 232 -24.48 -29.61 -13.17
CA ALA A 232 -24.41 -28.66 -12.07
C ALA A 232 -23.37 -29.04 -10.99
N SER A 233 -23.04 -30.33 -10.79
CA SER A 233 -21.98 -30.71 -9.85
C SER A 233 -20.60 -30.40 -10.42
N THR A 234 -20.37 -30.68 -11.70
CA THR A 234 -19.13 -30.37 -12.41
C THR A 234 -18.80 -28.87 -12.32
N LEU A 235 -19.80 -28.01 -12.55
CA LEU A 235 -19.66 -26.56 -12.39
C LEU A 235 -19.26 -26.17 -10.97
N LYS A 236 -19.93 -26.74 -9.95
CA LYS A 236 -19.62 -26.44 -8.54
C LYS A 236 -18.22 -26.87 -8.15
N ASP A 237 -17.78 -28.03 -8.63
CA ASP A 237 -16.43 -28.54 -8.34
C ASP A 237 -15.35 -27.63 -8.95
N PHE A 238 -15.56 -27.15 -10.19
CA PHE A 238 -14.64 -26.20 -10.82
C PHE A 238 -14.64 -24.84 -10.14
N GLN A 239 -15.81 -24.35 -9.73
CA GLN A 239 -15.91 -23.11 -8.95
C GLN A 239 -15.19 -23.21 -7.61
N GLN A 240 -15.36 -24.33 -6.89
CA GLN A 240 -14.70 -24.54 -5.61
C GLN A 240 -13.18 -24.63 -5.76
N ASP A 241 -12.69 -25.39 -6.74
CA ASP A 241 -11.24 -25.48 -7.01
C ASP A 241 -10.65 -24.11 -7.36
N GLU A 242 -11.36 -23.27 -8.12
CA GLU A 242 -10.89 -21.91 -8.42
C GLU A 242 -10.88 -20.98 -7.19
N VAL A 243 -11.85 -21.11 -6.29
CA VAL A 243 -11.85 -20.40 -4.99
C VAL A 243 -10.66 -20.85 -4.13
N ASP A 244 -10.35 -22.14 -4.11
CA ASP A 244 -9.21 -22.69 -3.37
C ASP A 244 -7.88 -22.19 -3.98
N ASN A 245 -7.75 -22.24 -5.31
CA ASN A 245 -6.60 -21.72 -6.04
C ASN A 245 -6.40 -20.21 -5.82
N PHE A 246 -7.49 -19.44 -5.80
CA PHE A 246 -7.46 -18.01 -5.48
C PHE A 246 -6.98 -17.78 -4.05
N THR A 247 -7.51 -18.53 -3.09
CA THR A 247 -7.15 -18.43 -1.67
C THR A 247 -5.66 -18.72 -1.44
N ILE A 248 -5.15 -19.80 -2.04
CA ILE A 248 -3.73 -20.17 -1.96
C ILE A 248 -2.85 -19.13 -2.65
N ALA A 249 -3.27 -18.58 -3.79
CA ALA A 249 -2.55 -17.49 -4.44
C ALA A 249 -2.49 -16.23 -3.55
N CYS A 250 -3.57 -15.90 -2.83
CA CYS A 250 -3.59 -14.83 -1.83
C CYS A 250 -2.63 -15.09 -0.65
N MET A 251 -2.42 -16.35 -0.26
CA MET A 251 -1.43 -16.71 0.76
C MET A 251 0.00 -16.42 0.29
N LEU A 252 0.29 -16.73 -0.98
CA LEU A 252 1.63 -16.59 -1.58
C LEU A 252 1.95 -15.14 -2.00
N TYR A 253 0.96 -14.39 -2.48
CA TYR A 253 1.16 -13.07 -3.08
C TYR A 253 2.04 -12.09 -2.28
N PRO A 254 1.92 -11.96 -0.94
CA PRO A 254 2.78 -11.06 -0.17
C PRO A 254 4.28 -11.44 -0.16
N TYR A 255 4.62 -12.66 -0.58
CA TYR A 255 5.96 -13.24 -0.50
C TYR A 255 6.60 -13.44 -1.87
N THR A 256 5.92 -13.07 -2.96
CA THR A 256 6.44 -13.18 -4.33
C THR A 256 6.49 -11.81 -5.01
N ARG A 257 7.23 -11.73 -6.13
CA ARG A 257 7.28 -10.55 -7.02
C ARG A 257 6.52 -10.78 -8.33
N HIS A 258 5.67 -11.80 -8.37
CA HIS A 258 4.97 -12.21 -9.59
C HIS A 258 3.57 -11.58 -9.67
N PRO A 259 3.08 -11.29 -10.89
CA PRO A 259 1.68 -10.94 -11.11
C PRO A 259 0.75 -12.00 -10.52
N PHE A 260 -0.37 -11.56 -9.94
CA PHE A 260 -1.30 -12.45 -9.25
C PHE A 260 -1.86 -13.55 -10.18
N ARG A 261 -2.12 -13.24 -11.46
CA ARG A 261 -2.50 -14.24 -12.47
C ARG A 261 -1.43 -15.32 -12.67
N GLN A 262 -0.15 -14.94 -12.74
CA GLN A 262 0.95 -15.89 -12.85
C GLN A 262 1.01 -16.82 -11.63
N ILE A 263 0.83 -16.27 -10.41
CA ILE A 263 0.77 -17.06 -9.18
C ILE A 263 -0.38 -18.08 -9.23
N ARG A 264 -1.60 -17.64 -9.59
CA ARG A 264 -2.76 -18.55 -9.73
C ARG A 264 -2.51 -19.65 -10.76
N ASN A 265 -1.89 -19.32 -11.89
CA ASN A 265 -1.54 -20.31 -12.92
C ASN A 265 -0.53 -21.36 -12.43
N VAL A 266 0.43 -20.96 -11.59
CA VAL A 266 1.33 -21.91 -10.93
C VAL A 266 0.55 -22.77 -9.94
N VAL A 267 -0.27 -22.16 -9.08
CA VAL A 267 -1.08 -22.87 -8.06
C VAL A 267 -2.01 -23.92 -8.68
N ARG A 268 -2.67 -23.62 -9.81
CA ARG A 268 -3.55 -24.56 -10.55
C ARG A 268 -2.83 -25.85 -10.95
N LYS A 269 -1.52 -25.78 -11.18
CA LYS A 269 -0.69 -26.92 -11.62
C LYS A 269 -0.08 -27.70 -10.46
N LEU A 270 -0.22 -27.22 -9.22
CA LEU A 270 0.32 -27.89 -8.05
C LEU A 270 -0.49 -29.13 -7.69
N SER A 271 0.19 -30.17 -7.22
CA SER A 271 -0.47 -31.30 -6.59
C SER A 271 -1.15 -30.89 -5.29
N GLN A 272 -2.13 -31.68 -4.87
CA GLN A 272 -2.85 -31.44 -3.62
C GLN A 272 -1.90 -31.38 -2.40
N GLU A 273 -0.88 -32.24 -2.37
CA GLU A 273 0.15 -32.24 -1.31
C GLU A 273 0.91 -30.90 -1.22
N HIS A 274 1.27 -30.30 -2.37
CA HIS A 274 1.92 -28.98 -2.38
C HIS A 274 0.97 -27.87 -1.93
N LYS A 275 -0.30 -27.92 -2.34
CA LYS A 275 -1.33 -26.98 -1.87
C LYS A 275 -1.49 -27.06 -0.35
N GLU A 276 -1.54 -28.26 0.21
CA GLU A 276 -1.61 -28.51 1.66
C GLU A 276 -0.35 -28.00 2.40
N LYS A 277 0.85 -28.19 1.83
CA LYS A 277 2.09 -27.62 2.37
C LYS A 277 2.02 -26.09 2.47
N ILE A 278 1.50 -25.41 1.44
CA ILE A 278 1.33 -23.96 1.44
C ILE A 278 0.36 -23.53 2.55
N ILE A 279 -0.79 -24.19 2.64
CA ILE A 279 -1.81 -23.89 3.66
C ILE A 279 -1.23 -24.11 5.07
N ALA A 280 -0.52 -25.22 5.29
CA ALA A 280 0.12 -25.52 6.58
C ALA A 280 1.16 -24.46 6.97
N ALA A 281 2.02 -24.04 6.03
CA ALA A 281 2.99 -22.97 6.25
C ALA A 281 2.32 -21.63 6.57
N TYR A 282 1.19 -21.32 5.94
CA TYR A 282 0.44 -20.08 6.16
C TYR A 282 -0.31 -20.06 7.49
N VAL A 283 -0.86 -21.20 7.91
CA VAL A 283 -1.55 -21.35 9.19
C VAL A 283 -0.56 -21.37 10.35
N GLY A 284 0.60 -22.00 10.18
CA GLY A 284 1.64 -22.11 11.19
C GLY A 284 1.20 -22.85 12.47
N ASP A 285 2.12 -22.94 13.44
CA ASP A 285 1.88 -23.64 14.70
C ASP A 285 1.14 -22.74 15.71
N ARG A 286 -0.18 -22.94 15.80
CA ARG A 286 -1.06 -22.14 16.67
C ARG A 286 -1.00 -22.62 18.12
N ALA A 287 -0.21 -21.96 18.95
CA ALA A 287 -0.11 -22.26 20.39
C ALA A 287 -1.33 -21.76 21.19
N THR A 288 -1.99 -20.69 20.74
CA THR A 288 -3.09 -20.05 21.44
C THR A 288 -4.22 -19.63 20.50
N ARG A 289 -5.43 -19.40 21.05
CA ARG A 289 -6.56 -18.83 20.29
C ARG A 289 -6.30 -17.42 19.69
N ARG A 290 -5.20 -16.77 20.10
CA ARG A 290 -4.79 -15.45 19.61
C ARG A 290 -3.88 -15.54 18.40
N ASP A 291 -3.26 -16.69 18.19
CA ASP A 291 -2.50 -17.00 16.99
C ASP A 291 -3.52 -17.28 15.89
N ARG A 292 -3.79 -16.26 15.10
CA ARG A 292 -4.76 -16.30 14.00
C ARG A 292 -3.97 -16.14 12.70
N PRO A 293 -4.21 -17.00 11.69
CA PRO A 293 -3.62 -16.82 10.38
C PRO A 293 -3.93 -15.43 9.81
N TYR A 294 -3.14 -15.03 8.81
CA TYR A 294 -3.38 -13.81 8.06
C TYR A 294 -4.68 -13.92 7.23
N ARG A 295 -5.00 -12.84 6.52
CA ARG A 295 -6.33 -12.55 5.96
C ARG A 295 -6.68 -13.29 4.66
N ALA A 296 -5.87 -14.23 4.18
CA ALA A 296 -6.20 -14.96 2.94
C ALA A 296 -7.49 -15.79 3.09
N PHE A 297 -7.89 -16.11 4.33
CA PHE A 297 -9.16 -16.78 4.64
C PHE A 297 -10.34 -15.82 4.86
N GLU A 298 -10.15 -14.50 4.76
CA GLU A 298 -11.20 -13.48 4.89
C GLU A 298 -11.70 -12.99 3.53
#